data_AF-A0A429MH34-F1
#
_entry.id   AF-A0A429MH34-F1
#
_cell.length_a   1.000
_cell.length_b   1.000
_cell.length_c   1.000
_cell.angle_alpha   90.00
_cell.angle_beta   90.00
_cell.angle_gamma   90.00
#
_symmetry.space_group_name_H-M   'P 1'
#
loop_
_entity.id
_entity.type
_entity.pdbx_description
1 polymer ?
#
loop_
_entity_poly.entity_id
_entity_poly.type
_entity_poly.pdbx_seq_one_letter_code
_entity_poly.pdbx_strand_id
1 'polypeptide(L)' 'RDTATAERLARLDDPFSLFRCKGIMNCVSVCPKGLNPTKAIGHIRNMLLDQAG' A
#
# COMPACT_ATOMS: atom_id res chain seq x y z
N ARG A 1 -9.05 -13.97 -10.69
CA ARG A 1 -8.93 -13.73 -9.23
C ARG A 1 -7.44 -13.70 -8.89
N ASP A 2 -7.00 -12.81 -8.00
CA ASP A 2 -5.57 -12.66 -7.68
C ASP A 2 -5.06 -13.91 -6.94
N THR A 3 -4.21 -14.70 -7.59
CA THR A 3 -3.61 -15.91 -7.04
C THR A 3 -2.20 -15.66 -6.47
N ALA A 4 -1.67 -14.44 -6.63
CA ALA A 4 -0.29 -14.10 -6.28
C ALA A 4 -0.20 -13.08 -5.12
N THR A 5 -1.27 -12.94 -4.33
CA THR A 5 -1.33 -11.95 -3.25
C THR A 5 -0.19 -12.09 -2.25
N ALA A 6 0.13 -13.32 -1.80
CA ALA A 6 1.21 -13.56 -0.84
C ALA A 6 2.58 -13.14 -1.39
N GLU A 7 2.91 -13.53 -2.63
CA GLU A 7 4.16 -13.16 -3.28
C GLU A 7 4.28 -11.63 -3.43
N ARG A 8 3.19 -10.95 -3.82
CA ARG A 8 3.16 -9.50 -4.00
C ARG A 8 3.34 -8.75 -2.68
N LEU A 9 2.76 -9.26 -1.59
CA LEU A 9 2.91 -8.69 -0.24
C LEU A 9 4.34 -8.87 0.27
N ALA A 10 4.94 -10.05 0.08
CA ALA A 10 6.32 -10.31 0.49
C ALA A 10 7.34 -9.34 -0.14
N ARG A 11 7.09 -8.87 -1.37
CA ARG A 11 7.95 -7.85 -2.03
C ARG A 11 7.82 -6.44 -1.46
N LEU A 12 6.86 -6.20 -0.57
CA LEU A 12 6.61 -4.89 0.05
C LEU A 12 6.94 -4.87 1.54
N ASP A 13 7.33 -6.01 2.10
CA ASP A 13 7.62 -6.22 3.52
C ASP A 13 9.06 -5.80 3.89
N ASP A 14 9.41 -4.57 3.55
CA ASP A 14 10.67 -3.97 3.99
C ASP A 14 10.45 -2.52 4.47
N PRO A 15 11.29 -1.99 5.38
CA PRO A 15 11.09 -0.66 5.98
C PRO A 15 11.08 0.50 4.99
N PHE A 16 11.64 0.33 3.79
CA PHE A 16 11.81 1.39 2.80
C PHE A 16 10.74 1.39 1.70
N SER A 17 10.04 0.28 1.49
CA SER A 17 8.91 0.18 0.56
C SER A 17 7.68 0.91 1.10
N LEU A 18 6.64 0.18 1.51
CA LEU A 18 5.33 0.75 1.77
C LEU A 18 5.31 1.65 3.02
N PHE A 19 6.23 1.41 3.96
CA PHE A 19 6.31 2.10 5.23
C PHE A 19 6.94 3.51 5.15
N ARG A 20 7.47 3.93 3.98
CA ARG A 20 7.87 5.33 3.76
C ARG A 20 6.71 6.28 3.55
N CYS A 21 5.50 5.79 3.23
CA CYS A 21 4.33 6.66 3.11
C CYS A 21 3.96 7.28 4.47
N LYS A 22 4.14 8.60 4.59
CA LYS A 22 3.86 9.38 5.81
C LYS A 22 2.48 10.05 5.84
N GLY A 23 1.59 9.72 4.91
CA GLY A 23 0.24 10.29 4.89
C GLY A 23 0.18 11.78 4.47
N ILE A 24 1.15 12.26 3.66
CA ILE A 24 1.19 13.65 3.17
C ILE A 24 0.05 13.95 2.18
N MET A 25 -0.55 12.93 1.56
CA MET A 25 -1.71 13.02 0.65
C MET A 25 -1.52 13.79 -0.67
N ASN A 26 -0.31 14.30 -0.98
CA ASN A 26 -0.04 14.95 -2.27
C ASN A 26 -0.42 14.08 -3.48
N CYS A 27 -0.21 12.76 -3.39
CA CYS A 27 -0.55 11.80 -4.45
C CYS A 27 -2.06 11.73 -4.76
N VAL A 28 -2.93 12.03 -3.79
CA VAL A 28 -4.39 12.10 -4.00
C VAL A 28 -4.74 13.42 -4.68
N SER A 29 -4.21 14.54 -4.17
CA SER A 29 -4.48 15.88 -4.66
C SER A 29 -4.12 16.06 -6.15
N VAL A 30 -2.98 15.50 -6.57
CA VAL A 30 -2.47 15.68 -7.95
C VAL A 30 -2.96 14.63 -8.93
N CYS A 31 -3.73 13.61 -8.51
CA CYS A 31 -4.06 12.50 -9.38
C CYS A 31 -5.00 12.94 -10.51
N PRO A 32 -4.57 12.95 -11.79
CA PRO A 32 -5.41 13.42 -12.90
C PRO A 32 -6.58 12.47 -13.19
N LYS A 33 -6.57 11.28 -12.60
CA LYS A 33 -7.62 10.26 -12.73
C LYS A 33 -8.59 10.24 -11.55
N GLY A 34 -8.45 11.15 -10.58
CA GLY A 34 -9.31 11.20 -9.39
C GLY A 34 -9.20 9.96 -8.49
N LEU A 35 -8.09 9.22 -8.57
CA LEU A 35 -7.86 8.04 -7.72
C LEU A 35 -7.39 8.48 -6.33
N ASN A 36 -7.52 7.57 -5.36
CA ASN A 36 -7.00 7.75 -4.02
C ASN A 36 -5.88 6.73 -3.70
N PRO A 37 -4.62 7.01 -4.09
CA PRO A 37 -3.50 6.12 -3.79
C PRO A 37 -3.30 5.89 -2.30
N THR A 38 -3.53 6.88 -1.43
CA THR A 38 -3.34 6.71 0.02
C THR A 38 -4.29 5.67 0.60
N LYS A 39 -5.55 5.63 0.14
CA LYS A 39 -6.52 4.59 0.54
C LYS A 39 -6.01 3.19 0.17
N ALA A 40 -5.47 3.02 -1.03
CA ALA A 40 -4.92 1.74 -1.47
C ALA A 40 -3.67 1.35 -0.66
N ILE A 41 -2.76 2.29 -0.39
CA ILE A 41 -1.57 2.07 0.44
C ILE A 41 -1.98 1.63 1.85
N GLY A 42 -2.98 2.28 2.46
CA GLY A 42 -3.49 1.90 3.78
C GLY A 42 -4.08 0.48 3.80
N HIS A 43 -4.85 0.11 2.77
CA HIS A 43 -5.39 -1.24 2.64
C HIS A 43 -4.27 -2.29 2.56
N ILE A 44 -3.21 -2.03 1.79
CA ILE A 44 -2.06 -2.95 1.70
C ILE A 44 -1.28 -3.03 3.01
N ARG A 45 -1.11 -1.91 3.72
CA ARG A 45 -0.50 -1.91 5.06
C ARG A 45 -1.25 -2.81 6.02
N ASN A 46 -2.59 -2.72 6.04
CA ASN A 46 -3.40 -3.59 6.89
C ASN A 46 -3.22 -5.06 6.53
N MET A 47 -3.22 -5.40 5.23
CA MET A 47 -2.96 -6.77 4.78
C MET A 47 -1.58 -7.30 5.24
N LEU A 48 -0.54 -6.46 5.27
CA LEU A 48 0.78 -6.84 5.80
C LEU A 48 0.77 -7.05 7.32
N LEU A 49 0.08 -6.18 8.06
CA LEU A 49 -0.07 -6.31 9.51
C LEU A 49 -0.86 -7.56 9.90
N ASP A 50 -1.91 -7.89 9.15
CA ASP A 50 -2.72 -9.09 9.34
C ASP A 50 -1.94 -10.38 9.05
N GLN A 51 -0.87 -10.33 8.24
CA GLN A 51 0.02 -11.46 7.97
C GLN A 51 1.13 -11.63 9.01
N ALA A 52 1.46 -10.57 9.75
CA ALA A 52 2.54 -10.57 10.73
C ALA A 52 2.09 -11.03 12.14
N GLY A 53 0.77 -11.08 12.39
CA GLY A 53 0.16 -11.60 13.62
C GLY A 53 -0.28 -13.05 13.49
#